data_AF-A0A9W9NH84-F1
#
_entry.id   AF-A0A9W9NH84-F1
#
_cell.length_a   1.000
_cell.length_b   1.000
_cell.length_c   1.000
_cell.angle_alpha   90.00
_cell.angle_beta   90.00
_cell.angle_gamma   90.00
#
_symmetry.space_group_name_H-M   'P 1'
#
loop_
_entity.id
_entity.type
_entity.pdbx_description
1 polymer ?
#
loop_
_entity_poly.entity_id
_entity_poly.type
_entity_poly.pdbx_seq_one_letter_code
_entity_poly.pdbx_strand_id
1 'polypeptide(L)'
;MLTYQGDSLSDPAVPDERKTSSSAFLSKNDPVVSCIGRRALDFHGGSQRVLGDYGNPQLVKYAPGQKNDLHVDWWLEPQNRGGRLYNRRTTILAYLDDRCTEGETYFPYITGMNDSAVDRHGSQGQPRFWTNGDGTGLYVAPRKGNAVFWVNLKANGQGDERTLHAALPVGSGSKIAMNFWPPQYF
;
A
#
# COMPACT_ATOMS: atom_id res chain seq x y z
N MET A 1 -14.58 -4.10 5.55
CA MET A 1 -14.84 -2.69 5.89
C MET A 1 -16.08 -2.32 5.09
N LEU A 2 -17.17 -1.91 5.73
CA LEU A 2 -18.37 -1.50 5.00
C LEU A 2 -18.08 -0.13 4.39
N THR A 3 -18.16 0.01 3.08
CA THR A 3 -18.09 1.34 2.45
C THR A 3 -19.45 1.99 2.57
N TYR A 4 -19.49 3.14 3.21
CA TYR A 4 -20.69 3.95 3.30
C TYR A 4 -20.95 4.57 1.92
N GLN A 5 -21.99 4.12 1.23
CA GLN A 5 -22.42 4.67 -0.07
C GLN A 5 -23.69 5.51 0.07
N GLY A 6 -23.73 6.40 1.06
CA GLY A 6 -24.91 7.19 1.36
C GLY A 6 -24.60 8.48 2.10
N ASP A 7 -25.48 9.48 1.95
CA ASP A 7 -25.30 10.83 2.52
C ASP A 7 -25.72 10.91 4.00
N SER A 8 -26.23 9.82 4.59
CA SER A 8 -26.77 9.80 5.96
C SER A 8 -26.43 8.51 6.68
N LEU A 9 -26.06 8.56 7.98
CA LEU A 9 -25.77 7.43 8.90
C LEU A 9 -26.88 6.35 9.06
N SER A 10 -27.99 6.50 8.32
CA SER A 10 -29.12 5.56 8.22
C SER A 10 -29.08 4.61 7.01
N ASP A 11 -28.21 4.85 6.04
CA ASP A 11 -28.12 4.04 4.83
C ASP A 11 -27.53 2.63 5.11
N PRO A 12 -28.12 1.58 4.52
CA PRO A 12 -27.66 0.22 4.72
C PRO A 12 -26.22 0.09 4.22
N ALA A 13 -25.37 -0.42 5.10
CA ALA A 13 -23.98 -0.60 4.81
C ALA A 13 -23.80 -1.69 3.75
N VAL A 14 -23.46 -1.30 2.51
CA VAL A 14 -23.22 -2.24 1.42
C VAL A 14 -21.81 -2.84 1.60
N PRO A 15 -21.67 -4.18 1.61
CA PRO A 15 -20.35 -4.81 1.61
C PRO A 15 -19.54 -4.36 0.39
N ASP A 16 -18.34 -3.83 0.63
CA ASP A 16 -17.40 -3.55 -0.46
C ASP A 16 -16.76 -4.86 -0.94
N GLU A 17 -17.30 -5.42 -2.02
CA GLU A 17 -16.74 -6.64 -2.63
C GLU A 17 -15.34 -6.43 -3.21
N ARG A 18 -14.97 -5.18 -3.50
CA ARG A 18 -13.64 -4.83 -4.03
C ARG A 18 -12.61 -4.73 -2.92
N LYS A 19 -13.01 -4.34 -1.71
CA LYS A 19 -12.14 -4.28 -0.53
C LYS A 19 -12.77 -4.96 0.68
N THR A 20 -12.48 -6.25 0.82
CA THR A 20 -13.08 -7.09 1.86
C THR A 20 -12.27 -7.12 3.17
N SER A 21 -11.13 -6.42 3.24
CA SER A 21 -10.30 -6.28 4.44
C SER A 21 -10.95 -5.51 5.61
N SER A 22 -10.37 -5.65 6.81
CA SER A 22 -10.62 -4.75 7.95
C SER A 22 -9.53 -3.69 8.05
N SER A 23 -9.86 -2.45 8.42
CA SER A 23 -8.85 -1.39 8.56
C SER A 23 -9.06 -0.51 9.79
N ALA A 24 -7.98 0.11 10.25
CA ALA A 24 -7.98 1.09 11.32
C ALA A 24 -6.90 2.15 11.08
N PHE A 25 -7.19 3.40 11.40
CA PHE A 25 -6.17 4.46 11.41
C PHE A 25 -5.49 4.52 12.78
N LEU A 26 -4.19 4.80 12.76
CA LEU A 26 -3.41 4.97 13.97
C LEU A 26 -3.20 6.45 14.28
N SER A 27 -3.31 6.80 15.57
CA SER A 27 -3.06 8.16 16.03
C SER A 27 -1.60 8.54 15.86
N LYS A 28 -1.32 9.69 15.26
CA LYS A 28 0.05 10.24 15.14
C LYS A 28 0.63 10.70 16.49
N ASN A 29 -0.22 10.85 17.52
CA ASN A 29 0.22 11.20 18.87
C ASN A 29 0.75 9.99 19.65
N ASP A 30 0.52 8.77 19.15
CA ASP A 30 1.13 7.58 19.74
C ASP A 30 2.67 7.62 19.50
N PRO A 31 3.50 7.45 20.54
CA PRO A 31 4.95 7.57 20.42
C PRO A 31 5.57 6.50 19.51
N VAL A 32 4.98 5.30 19.42
CA VAL A 32 5.43 4.23 18.51
C VAL A 32 5.11 4.62 17.08
N VAL A 33 3.89 5.11 16.82
CA VAL A 33 3.48 5.56 15.49
C VAL A 33 4.33 6.74 15.02
N SER A 34 4.60 7.70 15.90
CA SER A 34 5.48 8.84 15.63
C SER A 34 6.92 8.39 15.31
N CYS A 35 7.47 7.45 16.08
CA CYS A 35 8.79 6.88 15.82
C CYS A 35 8.88 6.20 14.45
N ILE A 36 7.90 5.36 14.11
CA ILE A 36 7.86 4.67 12.81
C ILE A 36 7.64 5.67 11.67
N GLY A 37 6.75 6.66 11.86
CA GLY A 37 6.52 7.73 10.89
C GLY A 37 7.78 8.55 10.62
N ARG A 38 8.59 8.83 11.64
CA ARG A 38 9.89 9.50 11.46
C ARG A 38 10.87 8.65 10.66
N ARG A 39 10.91 7.33 10.89
CA ARG A 39 11.71 6.41 10.06
C ARG A 39 11.25 6.40 8.61
N ALA A 40 9.94 6.45 8.36
CA ALA A 40 9.40 6.54 7.00
C ALA A 40 9.82 7.85 6.30
N LEU A 41 9.87 8.96 7.03
CA LEU A 41 10.39 10.24 6.53
C LEU A 41 11.90 10.23 6.29
N ASP A 42 12.67 9.64 7.21
CA ASP A 42 14.12 9.52 7.07
C ASP A 42 14.48 8.65 5.85
N PHE A 43 13.75 7.56 5.61
CA PHE A 43 13.89 6.75 4.40
C PHE A 43 13.59 7.54 3.11
N HIS A 44 12.56 8.39 3.13
CA HIS A 44 12.24 9.25 1.99
C HIS A 44 13.32 10.28 1.69
N GLY A 45 13.90 10.88 2.74
CA GLY A 45 14.85 11.98 2.62
C GLY A 45 14.25 13.23 1.96
N GLY A 46 15.14 14.14 1.54
CA GLY A 46 14.83 15.30 0.71
C GLY A 46 13.67 16.17 1.23
N SER A 47 12.83 16.63 0.30
CA SER A 47 11.70 17.52 0.59
C SER A 47 10.63 16.88 1.46
N GLN A 48 10.45 15.55 1.39
CA GLN A 48 9.48 14.83 2.21
C GLN A 48 9.89 14.80 3.68
N ARG A 49 11.19 14.58 3.96
CA ARG A 49 11.71 14.67 5.32
C ARG A 49 11.52 16.07 5.94
N VAL A 50 11.73 17.12 5.14
CA VAL A 50 11.53 18.52 5.57
C VAL A 50 10.06 18.84 5.79
N LEU A 51 9.18 18.35 4.91
CA LEU A 51 7.72 18.52 5.04
C LEU A 51 7.19 17.92 6.34
N GLY A 52 7.80 16.83 6.81
CA GLY A 52 7.45 16.23 8.11
C GLY A 52 6.10 15.51 8.14
N ASP A 53 5.42 15.38 7.00
CA ASP A 53 4.12 14.74 6.90
C ASP A 53 4.23 13.36 6.24
N TYR A 54 4.18 12.28 7.04
CA TYR A 54 4.13 10.90 6.54
C TYR A 54 2.70 10.41 6.24
N GLY A 55 1.72 11.33 6.20
CA GLY A 55 0.31 10.99 6.08
C GLY A 55 -0.29 10.45 7.38
N ASN A 56 -1.45 9.78 7.24
CA ASN A 56 -2.13 9.10 8.34
C ASN A 56 -1.92 7.59 8.21
N PRO A 57 -1.14 6.95 9.09
CA PRO A 57 -0.87 5.53 9.01
C PRO A 57 -2.16 4.72 9.13
N GLN A 58 -2.36 3.77 8.20
CA GLN A 58 -3.52 2.88 8.19
C GLN A 58 -3.09 1.43 8.32
N LEU A 59 -3.58 0.73 9.34
CA LEU A 59 -3.52 -0.73 9.42
C LEU A 59 -4.59 -1.36 8.54
N VAL A 60 -4.23 -2.43 7.85
CA VAL A 60 -5.14 -3.30 7.10
C VAL A 60 -4.88 -4.75 7.49
N LYS A 61 -5.96 -5.48 7.78
CA LYS A 61 -5.93 -6.90 8.11
C LYS A 61 -6.77 -7.68 7.10
N TYR A 62 -6.19 -8.77 6.61
CA TYR A 62 -6.83 -9.73 5.72
C TYR A 62 -6.90 -11.09 6.42
N ALA A 63 -8.11 -11.66 6.42
CA ALA A 63 -8.43 -13.03 6.74
C ALA A 63 -8.48 -13.88 5.45
N PRO A 64 -8.62 -15.21 5.53
CA PRO A 64 -8.74 -16.06 4.34
C PRO A 64 -9.85 -15.59 3.39
N GLY A 65 -9.56 -15.57 2.10
CA GLY A 65 -10.40 -15.05 1.02
C GLY A 65 -10.47 -13.53 0.90
N GLN A 66 -10.00 -12.76 1.90
CA GLN A 66 -10.08 -11.29 1.84
C GLN A 66 -9.01 -10.71 0.91
N LYS A 67 -9.39 -9.65 0.20
CA LYS A 67 -8.61 -9.01 -0.86
C LYS A 67 -8.80 -7.48 -0.89
N ASN A 68 -8.01 -6.82 -1.72
CA ASN A 68 -8.25 -5.46 -2.19
C ASN A 68 -7.96 -5.44 -3.70
N ASP A 69 -8.99 -5.19 -4.51
CA ASP A 69 -8.92 -5.21 -5.96
C ASP A 69 -7.96 -4.16 -6.52
N LEU A 70 -7.71 -4.23 -7.83
CA LEU A 70 -6.87 -3.28 -8.54
C LEU A 70 -7.34 -1.84 -8.30
N HIS A 71 -6.42 -1.03 -7.80
CA HIS A 71 -6.61 0.39 -7.50
C HIS A 71 -5.27 1.14 -7.58
N VAL A 72 -5.37 2.46 -7.60
CA VAL A 72 -4.24 3.37 -7.40
C VAL A 72 -4.39 4.07 -6.06
N ASP A 73 -3.26 4.51 -5.50
CA ASP A 73 -3.25 5.25 -4.23
C ASP A 73 -3.41 6.76 -4.40
N TRP A 74 -3.32 7.28 -5.62
CA TRP A 74 -3.45 8.69 -5.96
C TRP A 74 -4.86 9.00 -6.50
N TRP A 75 -5.21 10.29 -6.50
CA TRP A 75 -6.47 10.77 -7.10
C TRP A 75 -6.23 11.49 -8.42
N LEU A 76 -7.12 11.31 -9.40
CA LEU A 76 -7.06 12.06 -10.66
C LEU A 76 -7.07 13.56 -10.40
N GLU A 77 -7.98 14.00 -9.53
CA GLU A 77 -8.04 15.37 -9.03
C GLU A 77 -7.44 15.45 -7.62
N PRO A 78 -6.48 16.37 -7.38
CA PRO A 78 -5.94 16.60 -6.04
C PRO A 78 -7.04 16.87 -5.00
N GLN A 79 -6.86 16.32 -3.81
CA GLN A 79 -7.79 16.51 -2.70
C GLN A 79 -7.46 17.80 -1.95
N ASN A 80 -8.44 18.38 -1.26
CA ASN A 80 -8.23 19.54 -0.42
C ASN A 80 -7.97 19.12 1.04
N ARG A 81 -6.93 19.65 1.66
CA ARG A 81 -6.68 19.55 3.10
C ARG A 81 -6.35 20.94 3.65
N GLY A 82 -7.32 21.52 4.35
CA GLY A 82 -7.14 22.83 5.01
C GLY A 82 -6.84 23.97 4.02
N GLY A 83 -7.50 23.98 2.86
CA GLY A 83 -7.33 25.02 1.84
C GLY A 83 -6.16 24.80 0.88
N ARG A 84 -5.38 23.72 1.06
CA ARG A 84 -4.26 23.37 0.18
C ARG A 84 -4.59 22.10 -0.60
N LEU A 85 -4.36 22.14 -1.90
CA LEU A 85 -4.49 20.96 -2.74
C LEU A 85 -3.32 20.02 -2.49
N TYR A 86 -3.61 18.73 -2.42
CA TYR A 86 -2.59 17.72 -2.24
C TYR A 86 -2.99 16.40 -2.90
N ASN A 87 -1.99 15.59 -3.19
CA ASN A 87 -2.17 14.20 -3.61
C ASN A 87 -1.17 13.33 -2.86
N ARG A 88 -1.34 12.01 -2.86
CA ARG A 88 -0.42 11.10 -2.19
C ARG A 88 0.79 10.88 -3.09
N ARG A 89 1.95 11.41 -2.69
CA ARG A 89 3.16 11.38 -3.53
C ARG A 89 3.70 9.96 -3.67
N THR A 90 3.61 9.21 -2.60
CA THR A 90 4.29 7.93 -2.42
C THR A 90 3.47 7.04 -1.51
N THR A 91 3.73 5.74 -1.58
CA THR A 91 3.21 4.78 -0.60
C THR A 91 4.38 4.00 -0.01
N ILE A 92 4.34 3.79 1.31
CA ILE A 92 5.10 2.75 1.98
C ILE A 92 4.09 1.76 2.57
N LEU A 93 4.17 0.51 2.15
CA LEU A 93 3.38 -0.60 2.67
C LEU A 93 4.30 -1.53 3.49
N ALA A 94 4.21 -1.47 4.81
CA ALA A 94 4.98 -2.33 5.71
C ALA A 94 4.16 -3.56 6.13
N TYR A 95 4.73 -4.77 6.03
CA TYR A 95 4.07 -6.00 6.49
C TYR A 95 4.37 -6.24 7.98
N LEU A 96 3.32 -6.38 8.78
CA LEU A 96 3.40 -6.57 10.23
C LEU A 96 3.09 -8.01 10.67
N ASP A 97 2.29 -8.72 9.88
CA ASP A 97 1.99 -10.16 10.04
C ASP A 97 1.95 -10.81 8.66
N ASP A 98 2.68 -11.90 8.51
CA ASP A 98 2.85 -12.69 7.28
C ASP A 98 2.55 -14.18 7.50
N ARG A 99 1.82 -14.51 8.57
CA ARG A 99 1.34 -15.88 8.84
C ARG A 99 0.18 -16.23 7.92
N CYS A 100 0.40 -16.09 6.62
CA CYS A 100 -0.56 -16.38 5.58
C CYS A 100 0.06 -17.20 4.45
N THR A 101 -0.78 -17.93 3.73
CA THR A 101 -0.47 -18.39 2.37
C THR A 101 -1.06 -17.41 1.38
N GLU A 102 -0.38 -17.19 0.25
CA GLU A 102 -0.78 -16.21 -0.76
C GLU A 102 -0.86 -14.78 -0.15
N GLY A 103 -1.72 -13.92 -0.69
CA GLY A 103 -1.93 -12.57 -0.19
C GLY A 103 -0.88 -11.58 -0.68
N GLU A 104 -0.26 -11.82 -1.84
CA GLU A 104 0.75 -10.96 -2.44
C GLU A 104 0.22 -9.54 -2.67
N THR A 105 1.13 -8.57 -2.68
CA THR A 105 0.85 -7.27 -3.29
C THR A 105 1.26 -7.36 -4.77
N TYR A 106 0.29 -7.19 -5.66
CA TYR A 106 0.46 -7.41 -7.09
C TYR A 106 0.38 -6.10 -7.88
N PHE A 107 1.36 -5.85 -8.77
CA PHE A 107 1.39 -4.71 -9.68
C PHE A 107 1.42 -5.20 -11.14
N PRO A 108 0.30 -5.18 -11.89
CA PRO A 108 0.23 -5.76 -13.23
C PRO A 108 1.10 -5.06 -14.28
N TYR A 109 1.38 -3.76 -14.11
CA TYR A 109 2.06 -2.95 -15.14
C TYR A 109 3.55 -2.72 -14.88
N ILE A 110 4.09 -3.29 -13.80
CA ILE A 110 5.54 -3.29 -13.59
C ILE A 110 6.15 -4.38 -14.45
N THR A 111 7.10 -4.00 -15.30
CA THR A 111 7.80 -4.89 -16.24
C THR A 111 9.31 -4.74 -16.09
N GLY A 112 10.07 -5.70 -16.63
CA GLY A 112 11.51 -5.53 -16.83
C GLY A 112 12.35 -5.70 -15.57
N MET A 113 11.89 -6.50 -14.60
CA MET A 113 12.80 -6.97 -13.55
C MET A 113 13.85 -7.89 -14.18
N ASN A 114 15.12 -7.56 -13.98
CA ASN A 114 16.22 -8.40 -14.43
C ASN A 114 16.20 -9.74 -13.67
N ASP A 115 16.61 -10.80 -14.35
CA ASP A 115 16.71 -12.15 -13.78
C ASP A 115 17.57 -12.22 -12.51
N SER A 116 18.44 -11.22 -12.29
CA SER A 116 19.26 -11.04 -11.08
C SER A 116 18.46 -10.64 -9.83
N ALA A 117 17.28 -10.03 -9.99
CA ALA A 117 16.42 -9.60 -8.91
C ALA A 117 15.32 -10.62 -8.58
N VAL A 118 14.92 -11.44 -9.56
CA VAL A 118 13.99 -12.55 -9.33
C VAL A 118 14.72 -13.58 -8.49
N ASP A 119 14.23 -13.85 -7.29
CA ASP A 119 14.76 -14.88 -6.41
C ASP A 119 14.42 -16.27 -6.97
N ARG A 120 15.03 -16.63 -8.12
CA ARG A 120 14.89 -17.95 -8.75
C ARG A 120 15.63 -19.04 -7.96
N HIS A 121 16.50 -18.64 -7.05
CA HIS A 121 17.23 -19.50 -6.13
C HIS A 121 16.81 -19.22 -4.70
N GLY A 122 15.55 -19.55 -4.40
CA GLY A 122 15.14 -19.84 -3.04
C GLY A 122 15.97 -21.01 -2.51
N SER A 123 17.16 -20.73 -1.97
CA SER A 123 17.84 -21.62 -1.06
C SER A 123 16.93 -21.80 0.15
N GLN A 124 16.04 -22.79 0.07
CA GLN A 124 15.09 -23.23 1.09
C GLN A 124 14.00 -22.23 1.50
N GLY A 125 13.40 -21.49 0.55
CA GLY A 125 12.27 -20.62 0.86
C GLY A 125 11.56 -20.03 -0.36
N GLN A 126 10.27 -19.69 -0.21
CA GLN A 126 9.48 -18.97 -1.23
C GLN A 126 10.16 -17.63 -1.60
N PRO A 127 10.18 -17.21 -2.88
CA PRO A 127 10.80 -15.96 -3.30
C PRO A 127 10.18 -14.73 -2.61
N ARG A 128 10.96 -13.66 -2.41
CA ARG A 128 10.43 -12.40 -1.85
C ARG A 128 9.55 -11.64 -2.85
N PHE A 129 9.89 -11.71 -4.13
CA PHE A 129 9.14 -11.12 -5.22
C PHE A 129 9.47 -11.84 -6.53
N TRP A 130 8.53 -11.83 -7.47
CA TRP A 130 8.67 -12.46 -8.78
C TRP A 130 7.78 -11.79 -9.83
N THR A 131 7.96 -12.16 -11.09
CA THR A 131 7.14 -11.72 -12.22
C THR A 131 6.41 -12.90 -12.86
N ASN A 132 5.48 -12.61 -13.77
CA ASN A 132 4.95 -13.61 -14.68
C ASN A 132 6.06 -14.20 -15.55
N GLY A 133 5.79 -15.35 -16.18
CA GLY A 133 6.74 -16.04 -17.05
C GLY A 133 7.15 -15.25 -18.30
N ASP A 134 6.37 -14.24 -18.69
CA ASP A 134 6.66 -13.30 -19.79
C ASP A 134 7.41 -12.03 -19.32
N GLY A 135 7.79 -11.95 -18.04
CA GLY A 135 8.48 -10.80 -17.45
C GLY A 135 7.59 -9.60 -17.13
N THR A 136 6.26 -9.76 -17.24
CA THR A 136 5.27 -8.75 -16.83
C THR A 136 4.74 -9.00 -15.42
N GLY A 137 4.16 -7.98 -14.80
CA GLY A 137 3.56 -8.08 -13.48
C GLY A 137 4.61 -8.27 -12.38
N LEU A 138 4.40 -7.63 -11.22
CA LEU A 138 5.22 -7.83 -10.04
C LEU A 138 4.37 -8.37 -8.91
N TYR A 139 4.77 -9.51 -8.36
CA TYR A 139 4.24 -10.06 -7.12
C TYR A 139 5.23 -9.80 -6.01
N VAL A 140 4.75 -9.27 -4.88
CA VAL A 140 5.56 -9.10 -3.67
C VAL A 140 4.94 -9.91 -2.54
N ALA A 141 5.67 -10.92 -2.07
CA ALA A 141 5.23 -11.75 -0.95
C ALA A 141 5.17 -10.91 0.35
N PRO A 142 4.12 -11.09 1.17
CA PRO A 142 4.12 -10.56 2.53
C PRO A 142 5.28 -11.17 3.31
N ARG A 143 6.11 -10.31 3.91
CA ARG A 143 7.25 -10.72 4.75
C ARG A 143 7.33 -9.80 5.95
N LYS A 144 7.05 -10.32 7.14
CA LYS A 144 6.98 -9.51 8.36
C LYS A 144 8.28 -8.73 8.57
N GLY A 145 8.15 -7.43 8.81
CA GLY A 145 9.26 -6.50 8.98
C GLY A 145 9.76 -5.86 7.68
N ASN A 146 9.41 -6.40 6.51
CA ASN A 146 9.73 -5.77 5.23
C ASN A 146 8.69 -4.71 4.87
N ALA A 147 9.09 -3.81 3.96
CA ALA A 147 8.20 -2.84 3.36
C ALA A 147 8.39 -2.75 1.84
N VAL A 148 7.32 -2.40 1.14
CA VAL A 148 7.33 -2.06 -0.29
C VAL A 148 7.13 -0.56 -0.40
N PHE A 149 7.91 0.08 -1.26
CA PHE A 149 7.85 1.52 -1.50
C PHE A 149 7.66 1.80 -2.99
N TRP A 150 6.79 2.75 -3.31
CA TRP A 150 6.64 3.26 -4.67
C TRP A 150 6.23 4.73 -4.68
N VAL A 151 6.48 5.38 -5.84
CA VAL A 151 6.12 6.77 -6.10
C VAL A 151 4.86 6.79 -6.96
N ASN A 152 3.78 7.35 -6.42
CA ASN A 152 2.46 7.40 -7.05
C ASN A 152 2.33 8.48 -8.12
N LEU A 153 3.17 9.53 -8.05
CA LEU A 153 3.08 10.69 -8.93
C LEU A 153 4.33 10.82 -9.80
N LYS A 154 4.11 11.15 -11.08
CA LYS A 154 5.16 11.58 -12.01
C LYS A 154 5.71 12.95 -11.59
N ALA A 155 6.84 13.34 -12.16
CA ALA A 155 7.48 14.63 -11.88
C ALA A 155 6.58 15.84 -12.16
N ASN A 156 5.63 15.72 -13.10
CA ASN A 156 4.64 16.74 -13.43
C ASN A 156 3.42 16.74 -12.48
N GLY A 157 3.39 15.91 -11.44
CA GLY A 157 2.31 15.81 -10.47
C GLY A 157 1.13 14.92 -10.87
N GLN A 158 1.11 14.38 -12.10
CA GLN A 158 0.09 13.44 -12.53
C GLN A 158 0.28 12.06 -11.91
N GLY A 159 -0.82 11.33 -11.76
CA GLY A 159 -0.80 9.93 -11.38
C GLY A 159 0.05 9.05 -12.28
N ASP A 160 0.77 8.10 -11.68
CA ASP A 160 1.49 7.06 -12.39
C ASP A 160 0.63 5.79 -12.45
N GLU A 161 0.05 5.51 -13.62
CA GLU A 161 -0.78 4.32 -13.85
C GLU A 161 -0.03 3.00 -13.62
N ARG A 162 1.32 3.02 -13.71
CA ARG A 162 2.13 1.82 -13.45
C ARG A 162 2.02 1.35 -12.00
N THR A 163 1.60 2.21 -11.09
CA THR A 163 1.38 1.87 -9.68
C THR A 163 0.00 1.30 -9.41
N LEU A 164 -0.79 0.99 -10.44
CA LEU A 164 -1.98 0.15 -10.28
C LEU A 164 -1.57 -1.13 -9.53
N HIS A 165 -2.28 -1.46 -8.46
CA HIS A 165 -1.92 -2.60 -7.64
C HIS A 165 -3.12 -3.19 -6.89
N ALA A 166 -2.96 -4.43 -6.43
CA ALA A 166 -3.95 -5.16 -5.64
C ALA A 166 -3.28 -5.83 -4.43
N ALA A 167 -4.08 -6.11 -3.40
CA ALA A 167 -3.77 -7.14 -2.43
C ALA A 167 -4.53 -8.41 -2.85
N LEU A 168 -3.80 -9.42 -3.31
CA LEU A 168 -4.40 -10.69 -3.72
C LEU A 168 -5.10 -11.38 -2.53
N PRO A 169 -6.07 -12.27 -2.80
CA PRO A 169 -6.72 -13.03 -1.74
C PRO A 169 -5.70 -13.75 -0.86
N VAL A 170 -5.92 -13.70 0.45
CA VAL A 170 -5.18 -14.56 1.40
C VAL A 170 -5.76 -15.97 1.31
N GLY A 171 -4.92 -16.99 1.09
CA GLY A 171 -5.38 -18.38 1.04
C GLY A 171 -5.73 -18.92 2.43
N SER A 172 -4.83 -18.78 3.40
CA SER A 172 -5.00 -19.23 4.78
C SER A 172 -4.29 -18.30 5.76
N GLY A 173 -4.62 -18.38 7.06
CA GLY A 173 -3.95 -17.59 8.10
C GLY A 173 -4.37 -16.12 8.13
N SER A 174 -3.43 -15.19 8.36
CA SER A 174 -3.70 -13.76 8.37
C SER A 174 -2.52 -12.91 7.89
N LYS A 175 -2.83 -11.87 7.11
CA LYS A 175 -1.92 -10.81 6.69
C LYS A 175 -2.30 -9.51 7.40
N ILE A 176 -1.33 -8.84 8.01
CA ILE A 176 -1.50 -7.46 8.51
C ILE A 176 -0.44 -6.58 7.87
N ALA A 177 -0.86 -5.45 7.32
CA ALA A 177 0.05 -4.45 6.76
C ALA A 177 -0.31 -3.04 7.23
N MET A 178 0.62 -2.11 7.07
CA MET A 178 0.49 -0.71 7.43
C MET A 178 0.89 0.19 6.27
N ASN A 179 -0.04 1.04 5.84
CA ASN A 179 0.19 2.03 4.79
C ASN A 179 0.61 3.38 5.38
N PHE A 180 1.60 4.01 4.74
CA PHE A 180 1.91 5.43 4.88
C PHE A 180 1.76 6.11 3.54
N TRP A 181 1.11 7.27 3.53
CA TRP A 181 0.91 8.07 2.31
C TRP A 181 1.38 9.51 2.50
N PRO A 182 2.70 9.76 2.44
CA PRO A 182 3.23 11.12 2.42
C PRO A 182 2.63 11.95 1.26
N PRO A 183 2.21 13.20 1.53
CA PRO A 183 1.57 14.02 0.52
C PRO A 183 2.57 14.79 -0.34
N GLN A 184 2.13 15.18 -1.52
CA GLN A 184 2.65 16.31 -2.28
C GLN A 184 1.59 17.40 -2.29
N TYR A 185 1.94 18.60 -1.85
CA TYR A 185 1.09 19.78 -1.91
C TYR A 185 1.34 20.55 -3.22
N PHE A 186 0.31 21.20 -3.74
CA PHE A 186 0.34 22.07 -4.92
C PHE A 186 0.06 23.52 -4.53
#